data_AF-A0A2M9LX74-F1
#
_entry.id   AF-A0A2M9LX74-F1
#
_cell.length_a   1.000
_cell.length_b   1.000
_cell.length_c   1.000
_cell.angle_alpha   90.00
_cell.angle_beta   90.00
_cell.angle_gamma   90.00
#
_symmetry.space_group_name_H-M   'P 1'
#
loop_
_entity.id
_entity.type
_entity.pdbx_description
1 polymer ?
#
loop_
_entity_poly.entity_id
_entity_poly.type
_entity_poly.pdbx_seq_one_letter_code
_entity_poly.pdbx_strand_id
1 'polypeptide(L)'
;MDTATKAALASALLTALVALAGYWVNQHMKRRETKSQMYAQALQVIHEYQELPYAIRHRVDATPATRSALAARVSNVFGRLHHYQTLLAMDSPVVSDAYVNLFSQTRKQCGEYRKQAWNSPPIATDPEMPGSTRFYYDNIAAMDACLLAMRRELRPWGWMQRKNTRKRMADLDRSRPDWRRPRAVPDDDRPPAGAV
;
A
#
# COMPACT_ATOMS: atom_id res chain seq x y z
N MET A 1 -25.84 -54.42 16.93
CA MET A 1 -24.86 -53.34 17.15
C MET A 1 -24.88 -52.99 18.61
N ASP A 2 -23.83 -53.39 19.32
CA ASP A 2 -23.76 -53.26 20.77
C ASP A 2 -23.44 -51.80 21.14
N THR A 3 -23.79 -51.40 22.36
CA THR A 3 -23.63 -50.02 22.86
C THR A 3 -22.18 -49.53 22.74
N ALA A 4 -21.21 -50.43 22.94
CA ALA A 4 -19.79 -50.15 22.78
C ALA A 4 -19.41 -49.72 21.34
N THR A 5 -19.96 -50.38 20.32
CA THR A 5 -19.69 -50.03 18.91
C THR A 5 -20.28 -48.66 18.55
N LYS A 6 -21.47 -48.33 19.05
CA LYS A 6 -22.09 -47.01 18.85
C LYS A 6 -21.28 -45.89 19.51
N ALA A 7 -20.79 -46.12 20.73
CA ALA A 7 -19.95 -45.16 21.45
C ALA A 7 -18.60 -44.93 20.73
N ALA A 8 -17.97 -45.98 20.22
CA ALA A 8 -16.72 -45.89 19.46
C ALA A 8 -16.90 -45.13 18.13
N LEU A 9 -18.01 -45.33 17.41
CA LEU A 9 -18.30 -44.57 16.20
C LEU A 9 -18.56 -43.09 16.50
N ALA A 10 -19.30 -42.80 17.58
CA ALA A 10 -19.57 -41.42 18.00
C ALA A 10 -18.28 -40.67 18.40
N SER A 11 -17.37 -41.33 19.14
CA SER A 11 -16.10 -40.73 19.53
C SER A 11 -15.17 -40.51 18.33
N ALA A 12 -15.12 -41.47 17.39
CA ALA A 12 -14.35 -41.33 16.15
C ALA A 12 -14.88 -40.16 15.30
N LEU A 13 -16.20 -40.03 15.15
CA LEU A 13 -16.83 -38.90 14.43
C LEU A 13 -16.53 -37.56 15.11
N LEU A 14 -16.65 -37.49 16.43
CA LEU A 14 -16.34 -36.27 17.18
C LEU A 14 -14.87 -35.89 17.02
N THR A 15 -13.97 -36.87 17.11
CA THR A 15 -12.52 -36.66 16.92
C THR A 15 -12.21 -36.15 15.52
N ALA A 16 -12.83 -36.73 14.49
CA ALA A 16 -12.68 -36.28 13.12
C ALA A 16 -13.17 -34.83 12.93
N LEU A 17 -14.32 -34.47 13.52
CA LEU A 17 -14.86 -33.11 13.46
C LEU A 17 -13.94 -32.09 14.15
N VAL A 18 -13.40 -32.43 15.33
CA VAL A 18 -12.44 -31.57 16.05
C VAL A 18 -11.16 -31.39 15.24
N ALA A 19 -10.63 -32.45 14.64
CA ALA A 19 -9.44 -32.38 13.79
C ALA A 19 -9.65 -31.49 12.56
N LEU A 20 -10.80 -31.63 11.87
CA LEU A 20 -11.17 -30.78 10.74
C LEU A 20 -11.35 -29.32 11.13
N ALA A 21 -12.01 -29.05 12.27
CA ALA A 21 -12.16 -27.70 12.80
C ALA A 21 -10.79 -27.09 13.13
N GLY A 22 -9.90 -27.84 13.80
CA GLY A 22 -8.55 -27.41 14.12
C GLY A 22 -7.71 -27.09 12.88
N TYR A 23 -7.76 -27.96 11.86
CA TYR A 23 -7.10 -27.72 10.58
C TYR A 23 -7.61 -26.45 9.90
N TRP A 24 -8.94 -26.26 9.87
CA TRP A 24 -9.56 -25.09 9.25
C TRP A 24 -9.19 -23.79 9.97
N VAL A 25 -9.21 -23.79 11.31
CA VAL A 25 -8.77 -22.64 12.13
C VAL A 25 -7.29 -22.32 11.87
N ASN A 26 -6.41 -23.32 11.91
CA ASN A 26 -4.98 -23.12 11.66
C ASN A 26 -4.72 -22.59 10.26
N GLN A 27 -5.42 -23.12 9.25
CA GLN A 27 -5.28 -22.67 7.87
C GLN A 27 -5.76 -21.23 7.68
N HIS A 28 -6.83 -20.82 8.36
CA HIS A 28 -7.30 -19.43 8.36
C HIS A 28 -6.35 -18.49 9.06
N MET A 29 -5.82 -18.88 10.22
CA MET A 29 -4.82 -18.10 10.95
C MET A 29 -3.58 -17.86 10.08
N LYS A 30 -3.09 -18.91 9.40
CA LYS A 30 -1.95 -18.80 8.48
C LYS A 30 -2.23 -17.84 7.33
N ARG A 31 -3.40 -17.93 6.69
CA ARG A 31 -3.79 -17.01 5.61
C ARG A 31 -3.90 -15.57 6.08
N ARG A 32 -4.46 -15.34 7.28
CA ARG A 32 -4.57 -14.02 7.88
C ARG A 32 -3.19 -13.44 8.19
N GLU A 33 -2.28 -14.25 8.73
CA GLU A 33 -0.92 -13.83 9.04
C GLU A 33 -0.20 -13.36 7.77
N THR A 34 -0.18 -14.20 6.72
CA THR A 34 0.42 -13.85 5.43
C THR A 34 -0.16 -12.56 4.85
N LYS A 35 -1.49 -12.37 4.90
CA LYS A 35 -2.12 -11.13 4.45
C LYS A 35 -1.72 -9.93 5.29
N SER A 36 -1.67 -10.07 6.61
CA SER A 36 -1.30 -8.98 7.51
C SER A 36 0.14 -8.53 7.26
N GLN A 37 1.05 -9.47 7.01
CA GLN A 37 2.44 -9.19 6.66
C GLN A 37 2.54 -8.46 5.32
N MET A 38 1.82 -8.91 4.29
CA MET A 38 1.77 -8.23 2.99
C MET A 38 1.26 -6.79 3.12
N TYR A 39 0.19 -6.56 3.89
CA TYR A 39 -0.35 -5.22 4.13
C TYR A 39 0.61 -4.33 4.92
N ALA A 40 1.26 -4.86 5.97
CA ALA A 40 2.26 -4.14 6.73
C ALA A 40 3.45 -3.73 5.86
N GLN A 41 3.95 -4.65 5.02
CA GLN A 41 5.04 -4.35 4.09
C GLN A 41 4.65 -3.31 3.05
N ALA A 42 3.41 -3.33 2.53
CA ALA A 42 2.93 -2.32 1.60
C ALA A 42 2.92 -0.92 2.25
N LEU A 43 2.40 -0.80 3.48
CA LEU A 43 2.41 0.46 4.23
C LEU A 43 3.83 0.93 4.54
N GLN A 44 4.75 0.00 4.84
CA GLN A 44 6.16 0.33 5.04
C GLN A 44 6.76 1.04 3.82
N VAL A 45 6.39 0.66 2.59
CA VAL A 45 6.89 1.35 1.39
C VAL A 45 6.37 2.79 1.29
N ILE A 46 5.15 3.07 1.75
CA ILE A 46 4.64 4.44 1.82
C ILE A 46 5.47 5.28 2.79
N HIS A 47 5.83 4.72 3.94
CA HIS A 47 6.73 5.39 4.88
C HIS A 47 8.12 5.59 4.31
N GLU A 48 8.71 4.58 3.68
CA GLU A 48 10.00 4.74 2.99
C GLU A 48 9.97 5.82 1.90
N TYR A 49 8.82 5.97 1.22
CA TYR A 49 8.61 7.04 0.25
C TYR A 49 8.54 8.42 0.91
N GLN A 50 7.93 8.52 2.10
CA GLN A 50 7.93 9.73 2.93
C GLN A 50 9.30 10.06 3.51
N GLU A 51 10.18 9.07 3.65
CA GLU A 51 11.55 9.23 4.13
C GLU A 51 12.53 9.73 3.06
N LEU A 52 12.15 9.72 1.77
CA LEU A 52 13.04 10.15 0.68
C LEU A 52 13.56 11.59 0.82
N PRO A 53 12.72 12.60 1.17
CA PRO A 53 13.21 13.95 1.43
C PRO A 53 14.25 13.99 2.57
N TYR A 54 14.03 13.23 3.64
CA TYR A 54 14.99 13.14 4.74
C TYR A 54 16.29 12.50 4.28
N ALA A 55 16.25 11.41 3.51
CA ALA A 55 17.45 10.80 2.94
C ALA A 55 18.26 11.78 2.07
N ILE A 56 17.59 12.63 1.30
CA ILE A 56 18.24 13.68 0.49
C ILE A 56 18.80 14.78 1.39
N ARG A 57 18.08 15.17 2.45
CA ARG A 57 18.51 16.21 3.39
C ARG A 57 19.77 15.79 4.17
N HIS A 58 19.86 14.52 4.54
CA HIS A 58 20.98 13.90 5.27
C HIS A 58 22.07 13.35 4.34
N ARG A 59 22.14 13.82 3.08
CA ARG A 59 23.23 13.46 2.19
C ARG A 59 24.55 14.01 2.72
N VAL A 60 25.60 13.21 2.59
CA VAL A 60 26.96 13.56 3.07
C VAL A 60 27.59 14.64 2.19
N ASP A 61 27.35 14.59 0.88
CA ASP A 61 27.91 15.55 -0.07
C ASP A 61 26.97 15.77 -1.28
N ALA A 62 27.44 16.55 -2.25
CA ALA A 62 26.76 16.81 -3.51
C ALA A 62 27.47 16.19 -4.73
N THR A 63 28.28 15.14 -4.53
CA THR A 63 29.05 14.50 -5.62
C THR A 63 28.12 13.73 -6.58
N PRO A 64 28.56 13.46 -7.83
CA PRO A 64 27.82 12.62 -8.76
C PRO A 64 27.51 11.22 -8.21
N ALA A 65 28.43 10.64 -7.42
CA ALA A 65 28.25 9.34 -6.79
C ALA A 65 27.08 9.33 -5.79
N THR A 66 27.02 10.32 -4.89
CA THR A 66 25.91 10.46 -3.93
C THR A 66 24.58 10.70 -4.63
N ARG A 67 24.55 11.51 -5.68
CA ARG A 67 23.34 11.73 -6.49
C ARG A 67 22.85 10.44 -7.15
N SER A 68 23.77 9.65 -7.71
CA SER A 68 23.46 8.35 -8.32
C SER A 68 22.89 7.37 -7.30
N ALA A 69 23.50 7.26 -6.12
CA ALA A 69 23.03 6.40 -5.03
C ALA A 69 21.62 6.79 -4.54
N LEU A 70 21.36 8.10 -4.35
CA LEU A 70 20.04 8.60 -3.97
C LEU A 70 19.01 8.38 -5.08
N ALA A 71 19.38 8.58 -6.35
CA ALA A 71 18.50 8.29 -7.48
C ALA A 71 18.14 6.79 -7.55
N ALA A 72 19.11 5.90 -7.35
CA ALA A 72 18.89 4.46 -7.27
C ALA A 72 17.93 4.09 -6.13
N ARG A 73 18.10 4.68 -4.94
CA ARG A 73 17.18 4.51 -3.80
C ARG A 73 15.76 4.97 -4.14
N VAL A 74 15.62 6.14 -4.76
CA VAL A 74 14.31 6.66 -5.22
C VAL A 74 13.65 5.68 -6.20
N SER A 75 14.40 5.20 -7.19
CA SER A 75 13.91 4.23 -8.18
C SER A 75 13.50 2.91 -7.52
N ASN A 76 14.28 2.42 -6.55
CA ASN A 76 13.95 1.21 -5.80
C ASN A 76 12.62 1.35 -5.04
N VAL A 77 12.40 2.47 -4.35
CA VAL A 77 11.14 2.73 -3.64
C VAL A 77 9.96 2.79 -4.63
N PHE A 78 10.12 3.42 -5.80
CA PHE A 78 9.08 3.40 -6.83
C PHE A 78 8.80 1.98 -7.36
N GLY A 79 9.83 1.17 -7.55
CA GLY A 79 9.68 -0.23 -7.93
C GLY A 79 8.86 -1.02 -6.91
N ARG A 80 9.15 -0.85 -5.62
CA ARG A 80 8.39 -1.47 -4.53
C ARG A 80 6.96 -0.96 -4.43
N LEU A 81 6.73 0.35 -4.63
CA LEU A 81 5.39 0.93 -4.67
C LEU A 81 4.56 0.27 -5.76
N HIS A 82 5.11 0.15 -6.97
CA HIS A 82 4.43 -0.48 -8.09
C HIS A 82 4.19 -1.98 -7.86
N HIS A 83 5.17 -2.68 -7.28
CA HIS A 83 5.02 -4.08 -6.89
C HIS A 83 3.82 -4.29 -5.97
N TYR A 84 3.71 -3.52 -4.87
CA TYR A 84 2.58 -3.66 -3.95
C TYR A 84 1.26 -3.15 -4.54
N GLN A 85 1.25 -2.14 -5.42
CA GLN A 85 0.03 -1.76 -6.14
C GLN A 85 -0.54 -2.94 -6.93
N THR A 86 0.31 -3.62 -7.70
CA THR A 86 -0.07 -4.78 -8.51
C THR A 86 -0.46 -5.97 -7.63
N LEU A 87 0.33 -6.28 -6.60
CA LEU A 87 0.06 -7.38 -5.69
C LEU A 87 -1.27 -7.20 -4.95
N LEU A 88 -1.53 -5.99 -4.44
CA LEU A 88 -2.80 -5.67 -3.77
C LEU A 88 -3.98 -5.67 -4.75
N ALA A 89 -3.78 -5.26 -6.01
CA ALA A 89 -4.82 -5.34 -7.04
C ALA A 89 -5.25 -6.79 -7.31
N MET A 90 -4.30 -7.73 -7.26
CA MET A 90 -4.60 -9.17 -7.38
C MET A 90 -5.31 -9.73 -6.15
N ASP A 91 -5.00 -9.24 -4.93
CA ASP A 91 -5.60 -9.74 -3.68
C ASP A 91 -6.98 -9.14 -3.36
N SER A 92 -7.08 -7.81 -3.36
CA SER A 92 -8.31 -7.08 -3.04
C SER A 92 -8.32 -5.72 -3.77
N PRO A 93 -9.22 -5.54 -4.75
CA PRO A 93 -9.38 -4.26 -5.45
C PRO A 93 -9.69 -3.09 -4.50
N VAL A 94 -10.43 -3.33 -3.41
CA VAL A 94 -10.75 -2.28 -2.41
C VAL A 94 -9.48 -1.79 -1.71
N VAL A 95 -8.61 -2.72 -1.30
CA VAL A 95 -7.35 -2.37 -0.64
C VAL A 95 -6.41 -1.69 -1.63
N SER A 96 -6.36 -2.17 -2.87
CA SER A 96 -5.56 -1.56 -3.94
C SER A 96 -5.96 -0.10 -4.18
N ASP A 97 -7.26 0.18 -4.32
CA ASP A 97 -7.77 1.54 -4.52
C ASP A 97 -7.41 2.47 -3.34
N ALA A 98 -7.58 1.99 -2.12
CA ALA A 98 -7.25 2.76 -0.92
C ALA A 98 -5.74 3.04 -0.83
N TYR A 99 -4.90 2.06 -1.18
CA TYR A 99 -3.44 2.19 -1.22
C TYR A 99 -2.98 3.16 -2.31
N VAL A 100 -3.56 3.09 -3.52
CA VAL A 100 -3.28 4.02 -4.62
C VAL A 100 -3.67 5.44 -4.24
N ASN A 101 -4.82 5.63 -3.58
CA ASN A 101 -5.24 6.93 -3.09
C ASN A 101 -4.26 7.48 -2.03
N LEU A 102 -3.87 6.67 -1.05
CA LEU A 102 -2.86 7.04 -0.05
C LEU A 102 -1.55 7.47 -0.71
N PHE A 103 -1.05 6.68 -1.67
CA PHE A 103 0.14 7.04 -2.42
C PHE A 103 -0.02 8.36 -3.18
N SER A 104 -1.15 8.56 -3.87
CA SER A 104 -1.43 9.78 -4.62
C SER A 104 -1.43 11.02 -3.74
N GLN A 105 -2.07 10.96 -2.57
CA GLN A 105 -2.07 12.08 -1.61
C GLN A 105 -0.67 12.37 -1.07
N THR A 106 0.10 11.31 -0.77
CA THR A 106 1.50 11.43 -0.32
C THR A 106 2.40 12.05 -1.41
N ARG A 107 2.18 11.67 -2.67
CA ARG A 107 2.97 12.13 -3.82
C ARG A 107 2.83 13.63 -4.07
N LYS A 108 1.65 14.22 -3.82
CA LYS A 108 1.39 15.67 -3.97
C LYS A 108 2.39 16.53 -3.19
N GLN A 109 2.80 16.06 -2.01
CA GLN A 109 3.70 16.79 -1.10
C GLN A 109 5.16 16.33 -1.25
N CYS A 110 5.39 15.03 -1.47
CA CYS A 110 6.74 14.46 -1.53
C CYS A 110 7.60 15.04 -2.67
N GLY A 111 6.98 15.40 -3.81
CA GLY A 111 7.70 16.07 -4.92
C GLY A 111 8.38 17.36 -4.47
N GLU A 112 7.62 18.26 -3.86
CA GLU A 112 8.12 19.54 -3.37
C GLU A 112 9.10 19.38 -2.21
N TYR A 113 8.86 18.44 -1.29
CA TYR A 113 9.80 18.19 -0.18
C TYR A 113 11.15 17.67 -0.66
N ARG A 114 11.18 16.79 -1.66
CA ARG A 114 12.46 16.34 -2.26
C ARG A 114 13.18 17.49 -2.97
N LYS A 115 12.45 18.37 -3.65
CA LYS A 115 13.02 19.57 -4.28
C LYS A 115 13.62 20.51 -3.23
N GLN A 116 12.88 20.78 -2.15
CA GLN A 116 13.35 21.58 -1.01
C GLN A 116 14.61 20.97 -0.37
N ALA A 117 14.63 19.65 -0.18
CA ALA A 117 15.78 18.94 0.38
C ALA A 117 17.04 19.06 -0.52
N TRP A 118 16.89 18.97 -1.85
CA TRP A 118 17.99 19.16 -2.79
C TRP A 118 18.52 20.59 -2.80
N ASN A 119 17.64 21.58 -2.69
CA ASN A 119 18.01 22.99 -2.68
C ASN A 119 18.63 23.46 -1.35
N SER A 120 18.52 22.66 -0.29
CA SER A 120 19.17 22.93 1.00
C SER A 120 20.62 22.44 0.97
N PRO A 121 21.59 23.12 1.60
CA PRO A 121 22.98 22.65 1.66
C PRO A 121 23.08 21.30 2.42
N PRO A 122 24.06 20.43 2.09
CA PRO A 122 24.33 19.22 2.87
C PRO A 122 24.57 19.53 4.34
N ILE A 123 24.23 18.58 5.23
CA ILE A 123 24.48 18.72 6.67
C ILE A 123 25.99 18.59 6.90
N ALA A 124 26.59 19.59 7.55
CA ALA A 124 28.05 19.64 7.74
C ALA A 124 28.49 19.15 9.13
N THR A 125 27.60 19.20 10.13
CA THR A 125 27.94 18.91 11.52
C THR A 125 26.89 18.03 12.21
N ASP A 126 27.31 17.21 13.18
CA ASP A 126 26.40 16.34 13.94
C ASP A 126 25.27 17.11 14.66
N PRO A 127 25.50 18.31 15.24
CA PRO A 127 24.43 19.10 15.86
C PRO A 127 23.34 19.57 14.89
N GLU A 128 23.61 19.63 13.58
CA GLU A 128 22.62 19.98 12.56
C GLU A 128 21.71 18.81 12.19
N MET A 129 22.09 17.56 12.52
CA MET A 129 21.32 16.35 12.19
C MET A 129 19.90 16.36 12.79
N PRO A 130 19.69 16.67 14.09
CA PRO A 130 18.35 16.71 14.69
C PRO A 130 17.55 17.97 14.31
N GLY A 131 18.22 19.04 13.87
CA GLY A 131 17.62 20.33 13.50
C GLY A 131 17.08 20.39 12.07
N SER A 132 17.06 19.27 11.35
CA SER A 132 16.64 19.22 9.95
C SER A 132 15.15 19.58 9.77
N THR A 133 14.85 20.20 8.62
CA THR A 133 13.50 20.60 8.22
C THR A 133 12.52 19.44 8.35
N ARG A 134 11.44 19.64 9.12
CA ARG A 134 10.37 18.65 9.25
C ARG A 134 9.48 18.67 8.00
N PHE A 135 9.36 17.52 7.35
CA PHE A 135 8.44 17.29 6.23
C PHE A 135 7.16 16.67 6.79
N TYR A 136 6.10 17.47 6.86
CA TYR A 136 4.79 17.02 7.34
C TYR A 136 3.94 16.51 6.18
N TYR A 137 3.27 15.38 6.33
CA TYR A 137 2.38 14.85 5.30
C TYR A 137 0.92 14.96 5.75
N ASP A 138 0.14 15.77 5.04
CA ASP A 138 -1.31 15.76 5.18
C ASP A 138 -1.93 14.62 4.36
N ASN A 139 -1.84 13.40 4.89
CA ASN A 139 -2.42 12.19 4.28
C ASN A 139 -3.10 11.27 5.30
N ILE A 140 -3.32 11.74 6.53
CA ILE A 140 -3.85 10.95 7.65
C ILE A 140 -5.20 10.31 7.28
N ALA A 141 -6.11 11.09 6.68
CA ALA A 141 -7.41 10.57 6.26
C ALA A 141 -7.29 9.43 5.21
N ALA A 142 -6.32 9.52 4.29
CA ALA A 142 -6.08 8.48 3.31
C ALA A 142 -5.41 7.24 3.93
N MET A 143 -4.55 7.44 4.93
CA MET A 143 -3.95 6.37 5.72
C MET A 143 -5.02 5.59 6.49
N ASP A 144 -5.93 6.29 7.17
CA ASP A 144 -7.04 5.69 7.91
C ASP A 144 -7.97 4.90 7.00
N ALA A 145 -8.29 5.44 5.81
CA ALA A 145 -9.09 4.74 4.81
C ALA A 145 -8.41 3.44 4.33
N CYS A 146 -7.08 3.48 4.11
CA CYS A 146 -6.28 2.31 3.73
C CYS A 146 -6.25 1.26 4.84
N LEU A 147 -5.99 1.68 6.09
CA LEU A 147 -6.01 0.80 7.26
C LEU A 147 -7.38 0.16 7.48
N LEU A 148 -8.47 0.92 7.29
CA LEU A 148 -9.83 0.41 7.39
C LEU A 148 -10.10 -0.67 6.33
N ALA A 149 -9.69 -0.45 5.09
CA ALA A 149 -9.82 -1.42 4.00
C ALA A 149 -9.04 -2.71 4.32
N MET A 150 -7.77 -2.59 4.73
CA MET A 150 -6.92 -3.72 5.11
C MET A 150 -7.50 -4.50 6.31
N ARG A 151 -7.94 -3.81 7.37
CA ARG A 151 -8.55 -4.45 8.56
C ARG A 151 -9.82 -5.21 8.20
N ARG A 152 -10.61 -4.73 7.24
CA ARG A 152 -11.82 -5.41 6.78
C ARG A 152 -11.50 -6.75 6.12
N GLU A 153 -10.45 -6.81 5.30
CA GLU A 153 -10.00 -8.04 4.62
C GLU A 153 -9.41 -9.09 5.57
N LEU A 154 -8.91 -8.67 6.74
CA LEU A 154 -8.35 -9.57 7.76
C LEU A 154 -9.42 -10.25 8.64
N ARG A 155 -10.71 -9.94 8.48
CA ARG A 155 -11.79 -10.53 9.31
C ARG A 155 -12.18 -11.94 8.81
N PRO A 156 -12.29 -12.94 9.71
CA PRO A 156 -12.46 -14.35 9.36
C PRO A 156 -13.77 -14.68 8.62
N TRP A 157 -14.80 -13.84 8.73
CA TRP A 157 -16.11 -14.06 8.09
C TRP A 157 -16.36 -13.19 6.85
N GLY A 158 -15.31 -12.58 6.26
CA GLY A 158 -15.44 -11.70 5.08
C GLY A 158 -16.08 -12.35 3.86
N TRP A 159 -16.08 -13.69 3.77
CA TRP A 159 -16.73 -14.46 2.71
C TRP A 159 -18.26 -14.33 2.70
N MET A 160 -18.92 -14.13 3.86
CA MET A 160 -20.36 -13.78 3.89
C MET A 160 -20.64 -12.35 3.42
N GLN A 161 -19.64 -11.45 3.40
CA GLN A 161 -19.81 -10.08 2.91
C GLN A 161 -19.47 -9.89 1.42
N ARG A 162 -18.91 -10.91 0.74
CA ARG A 162 -18.45 -10.80 -0.67
C ARG A 162 -19.56 -10.43 -1.66
N LYS A 163 -20.81 -10.83 -1.39
CA LYS A 163 -21.94 -10.53 -2.28
C LYS A 163 -22.31 -9.04 -2.31
N ASN A 164 -22.16 -8.32 -1.19
CA ASN A 164 -22.56 -6.90 -1.09
C ASN A 164 -21.45 -5.93 -1.53
N THR A 165 -20.18 -6.35 -1.50
CA THR A 165 -19.04 -5.48 -1.85
C THR A 165 -18.93 -5.24 -3.36
N ARG A 166 -19.20 -6.25 -4.22
CA ARG A 166 -19.17 -6.06 -5.69
C ARG A 166 -20.16 -5.03 -6.20
N LYS A 167 -21.38 -4.99 -5.64
CA LYS A 167 -22.39 -3.98 -6.00
C LYS A 167 -21.92 -2.57 -5.62
N ARG A 168 -21.46 -2.38 -4.38
CA ARG A 168 -20.97 -1.08 -3.90
C ARG A 168 -19.73 -0.58 -4.65
N MET A 169 -18.88 -1.47 -5.14
CA MET A 169 -17.72 -1.10 -5.95
C MET A 169 -18.08 -0.75 -7.39
N ALA A 170 -19.04 -1.46 -8.00
CA ALA A 170 -19.53 -1.11 -9.34
C ALA A 170 -20.14 0.30 -9.38
N ASP A 171 -20.80 0.71 -8.29
CA ASP A 171 -21.36 2.07 -8.17
C ASP A 171 -20.26 3.14 -8.00
N LEU A 172 -19.13 2.80 -7.35
CA LEU A 172 -17.96 3.70 -7.20
C LEU A 172 -17.09 3.76 -8.46
N ASP A 173 -17.02 2.69 -9.23
CA ASP A 173 -16.30 2.62 -10.50
C ASP A 173 -17.01 3.44 -11.59
N ARG A 174 -18.35 3.42 -11.60
CA ARG A 174 -19.18 4.25 -12.48
C ARG A 174 -19.06 5.76 -12.21
N SER A 175 -18.52 6.15 -11.05
CA SER A 175 -18.38 7.55 -10.62
C SER A 175 -16.92 8.06 -10.59
N ARG A 176 -15.94 7.26 -11.05
CA ARG A 176 -14.52 7.64 -11.07
C ARG A 176 -14.01 7.97 -12.47
N PRO A 177 -13.31 9.10 -12.67
CA PRO A 177 -12.56 9.35 -13.91
C PRO A 177 -11.40 8.34 -14.04
N ASP A 178 -11.32 7.69 -15.20
CA ASP A 178 -10.26 6.73 -15.55
C ASP A 178 -8.89 7.42 -15.60
N TRP A 179 -8.10 7.29 -14.53
CA TRP A 179 -6.76 7.87 -14.43
C TRP A 179 -5.73 7.18 -15.32
N ARG A 180 -6.04 6.01 -15.91
CA ARG A 180 -5.16 5.30 -16.85
C ARG A 180 -5.27 5.83 -18.27
N ARG A 181 -6.32 6.61 -18.59
CA ARG A 181 -6.39 7.41 -19.82
C ARG A 181 -5.81 8.79 -19.54
N PRO A 182 -4.79 9.24 -20.28
CA PRO A 182 -4.49 10.67 -20.35
C PRO A 182 -5.78 11.39 -20.74
N ARG A 183 -6.16 12.43 -20.00
CA ARG A 183 -7.23 13.34 -20.45
C ARG A 183 -6.84 13.80 -21.85
N ALA A 184 -7.74 13.68 -22.83
CA ALA A 184 -7.58 14.40 -24.08
C ALA A 184 -7.39 15.87 -23.70
N VAL A 185 -6.23 16.43 -24.02
CA VAL A 185 -5.98 17.86 -23.93
C VAL A 185 -6.99 18.50 -24.90
N PRO A 186 -7.84 19.44 -24.46
CA PRO A 186 -8.70 20.19 -25.37
C PRO A 186 -7.84 20.79 -26.49
N ASP A 187 -8.30 20.69 -27.74
CA ASP A 187 -7.53 21.09 -28.94
C ASP A 187 -7.21 22.60 -29.00
N ASP A 188 -7.66 23.39 -28.01
CA ASP A 188 -7.42 24.84 -27.87
C ASP A 188 -5.96 25.21 -27.51
N ASP A 189 -5.15 24.26 -27.01
CA ASP A 189 -3.75 24.51 -26.64
C ASP A 189 -2.73 24.10 -27.73
N ARG A 190 -3.20 23.78 -28.96
CA ARG A 190 -2.30 23.47 -30.08
C ARG A 190 -1.73 24.76 -30.68
N PRO A 191 -0.40 24.98 -30.70
CA PRO A 191 0.15 26.11 -31.43
C PRO A 191 -0.21 25.99 -32.91
N PRO A 192 -0.58 27.10 -33.59
CA PRO A 192 -0.99 27.06 -34.99
C PRO A 192 0.13 26.47 -35.86
N ALA A 193 -0.23 25.50 -36.69
CA ALA A 193 0.70 24.86 -37.61
C ALA A 193 1.14 25.88 -38.68
N GLY A 194 2.30 26.51 -38.49
CA GLY A 194 2.88 27.41 -39.49
C GLY A 194 3.76 28.56 -38.99
N ALA A 195 4.48 28.41 -37.88
CA ALA A 195 5.49 29.40 -37.48
C ALA A 195 6.88 28.74 -37.41
N VAL A 196 7.54 28.69 -38.57
CA VAL A 196 9.01 28.75 -38.71
C VAL A 196 9.30 30.01 -39.51
#